data_AF-A0A9D2AQR8-F1
#
_entry.id   AF-A0A9D2AQR8-F1
#
_cell.length_a   1.000
_cell.length_b   1.000
_cell.length_c   1.000
_cell.angle_alpha   90.00
_cell.angle_beta   90.00
_cell.angle_gamma   90.00
#
_symmetry.space_group_name_H-M   'P 1'
#
loop_
_entity.id
_entity.type
_entity.pdbx_description
1 polymer ?
#
loop_
_entity_poly.entity_id
_entity_poly.type
_entity_poly.pdbx_seq_one_letter_code
_entity_poly.pdbx_strand_id
1 'polypeptide(L)'
;MNTDELNAAAQKLIEEANTESAAALASYEEDCLRMRFRLLERGTYRSSILSDALHELRADYDAQVLRIQKELDESLEALYAEAQEPEEPGGEEPGGEEPGGEEPGGEEPDAPYEVDESLPMRDRYIAVKNYYLSIPDAAEALELLRDDDVAKEYLGTYYNYLEQLLIMMQ
;
A
#
# COMPACT_ATOMS: atom_id res chain seq x y z
N MET A 1 -9.11 -18.58 16.06
CA MET A 1 -7.66 -18.27 15.98
C MET A 1 -7.31 -17.36 17.16
N ASN A 2 -6.16 -17.53 17.84
CA ASN A 2 -5.74 -16.55 18.85
C ASN A 2 -5.04 -15.34 18.17
N THR A 3 -5.06 -14.16 18.78
CA THR A 3 -4.49 -12.92 18.21
C THR A 3 -3.00 -13.08 17.85
N ASP A 4 -2.23 -13.82 18.65
CA ASP A 4 -0.81 -14.08 18.37
C ASP A 4 -0.61 -14.97 17.14
N GLU A 5 -1.48 -15.95 16.93
CA GLU A 5 -1.42 -16.84 15.77
C GLU A 5 -1.82 -16.08 14.50
N LEU A 6 -2.82 -15.19 14.62
CA LEU A 6 -3.28 -14.32 13.54
C LEU A 6 -2.18 -13.35 13.09
N ASN A 7 -1.52 -12.70 14.04
CA ASN A 7 -0.40 -11.80 13.75
C ASN A 7 0.79 -12.54 13.14
N ALA A 8 1.11 -13.74 13.64
CA ALA A 8 2.19 -14.56 13.07
C ALA A 8 1.86 -15.00 11.63
N ALA A 9 0.60 -15.33 11.34
CA ALA A 9 0.17 -15.69 9.99
C ALA A 9 0.21 -14.48 9.03
N ALA A 10 -0.27 -13.31 9.47
CA ALA A 10 -0.20 -12.08 8.69
C ALA A 10 1.25 -11.69 8.40
N GLN A 11 2.13 -11.77 9.40
CA GLN A 11 3.54 -11.45 9.25
C GLN A 11 4.24 -12.40 8.26
N LYS A 12 3.89 -13.68 8.29
CA LYS A 12 4.39 -14.65 7.31
C LYS A 12 3.99 -14.29 5.88
N LEU A 13 2.73 -13.90 5.65
CA LEU A 13 2.28 -13.47 4.32
C LEU A 13 3.05 -12.23 3.83
N ILE A 14 3.29 -11.27 4.72
CA ILE A 14 4.08 -10.06 4.42
C ILE A 14 5.53 -10.43 4.07
N GLU A 15 6.16 -11.34 4.83
CA GLU A 15 7.52 -11.82 4.56
C GLU A 15 7.63 -12.55 3.21
N GLU A 16 6.64 -13.36 2.87
CA GLU A 16 6.57 -14.05 1.57
C GLU A 16 6.45 -13.04 0.42
N ALA A 17 5.51 -12.09 0.51
CA ALA A 17 5.34 -11.04 -0.49
C ALA A 17 6.59 -10.14 -0.64
N ASN A 18 7.28 -9.86 0.46
CA ASN A 18 8.55 -9.11 0.44
C ASN A 18 9.66 -9.91 -0.26
N THR A 19 9.74 -11.21 0.01
CA THR A 19 10.71 -12.10 -0.64
C THR A 19 10.44 -12.18 -2.15
N GLU A 20 9.18 -12.30 -2.54
CA GLU A 20 8.78 -12.33 -3.95
C GLU A 20 9.04 -11.00 -4.65
N SER A 21 8.72 -9.87 -4.00
CA SER A 21 9.02 -8.53 -4.52
C SER A 21 10.53 -8.29 -4.70
N ALA A 22 11.34 -8.78 -3.76
CA ALA A 22 12.80 -8.71 -3.86
C ALA A 22 13.33 -9.59 -5.02
N ALA A 23 12.75 -10.77 -5.24
CA ALA A 23 13.08 -11.63 -6.37
C ALA A 23 12.68 -11.01 -7.72
N ALA A 24 11.52 -10.35 -7.78
CA ALA A 24 11.08 -9.60 -8.95
C ALA A 24 12.04 -8.44 -9.28
N LEU A 25 12.49 -7.69 -8.26
CA LEU A 25 13.47 -6.63 -8.44
C LEU A 25 14.80 -7.17 -8.98
N ALA A 26 15.32 -8.25 -8.40
CA ALA A 26 16.56 -8.87 -8.86
C ALA A 26 16.47 -9.34 -10.32
N SER A 27 15.32 -9.91 -10.71
CA SER A 27 15.07 -10.35 -12.10
C SER A 27 15.01 -9.16 -13.06
N TYR A 28 14.30 -8.10 -12.69
CA TYR A 28 14.23 -6.85 -13.46
C TYR A 28 15.62 -6.22 -13.67
N GLU A 29 16.44 -6.16 -12.63
CA GLU A 29 17.81 -5.64 -12.73
C GLU A 29 18.68 -6.49 -13.66
N GLU A 30 18.57 -7.82 -13.57
CA GLU A 30 19.28 -8.73 -14.47
C GLU A 30 18.85 -8.54 -15.93
N ASP A 31 17.55 -8.43 -16.20
CA ASP A 31 17.02 -8.24 -17.55
C ASP A 31 17.39 -6.87 -18.12
N CYS A 32 17.43 -5.82 -17.29
CA CYS A 32 17.95 -4.51 -17.68
C CYS A 32 19.42 -4.59 -18.11
N LEU A 33 20.26 -5.29 -17.34
CA LEU A 33 21.67 -5.50 -17.68
C LEU A 33 21.80 -6.30 -18.99
N ARG A 34 21.05 -7.39 -19.12
CA ARG A 34 21.03 -8.23 -20.31
C ARG A 34 20.63 -7.46 -21.57
N MET A 35 19.61 -6.60 -21.46
CA MET A 35 19.15 -5.75 -22.56
C MET A 35 20.22 -4.74 -22.97
N ARG A 36 20.86 -4.09 -21.99
CA ARG A 36 21.98 -3.15 -22.21
C ARG A 36 23.12 -3.82 -22.97
N PHE A 37 23.58 -5.00 -22.54
CA PHE A 37 24.65 -5.74 -23.23
C PHE A 37 24.24 -6.13 -24.65
N ARG A 38 23.02 -6.66 -24.82
CA ARG A 38 22.50 -7.07 -26.14
C ARG A 38 22.49 -5.91 -27.14
N LEU A 39 22.04 -4.72 -26.72
CA LEU A 39 21.99 -3.55 -27.61
C LEU A 39 23.37 -2.91 -27.83
N LEU A 40 24.28 -3.05 -26.88
CA LEU A 40 25.69 -2.68 -27.05
C LEU A 40 26.36 -3.52 -28.14
N GLU A 41 26.21 -4.85 -28.08
CA GLU A 41 26.75 -5.77 -29.10
C GLU A 41 26.19 -5.49 -30.50
N ARG A 42 24.92 -5.07 -30.57
CA ARG A 42 24.24 -4.70 -31.82
C ARG A 42 24.54 -3.28 -32.30
N GLY A 43 25.34 -2.50 -31.56
CA GLY A 43 25.69 -1.12 -31.90
C GLY A 43 24.51 -0.13 -31.82
N THR A 44 23.40 -0.50 -31.19
CA THR A 44 22.16 0.31 -31.08
C THR A 44 21.92 0.88 -29.69
N TYR A 45 22.88 0.70 -28.78
CA TYR A 45 22.83 1.18 -27.39
C TYR A 45 22.49 2.66 -27.22
N ARG A 46 22.92 3.53 -28.16
CA ARG A 46 22.69 4.98 -28.11
C ARG A 46 21.38 5.42 -28.77
N SER A 47 20.58 4.49 -29.27
CA SER A 47 19.28 4.79 -29.89
C SER A 47 18.16 4.77 -28.86
N SER A 48 16.99 5.33 -29.21
CA SER A 48 15.78 5.29 -28.37
C SER A 48 15.36 3.87 -28.02
N ILE A 49 15.73 2.88 -28.84
CA ILE A 49 15.42 1.45 -28.66
C ILE A 49 15.80 0.95 -27.27
N LEU A 50 16.94 1.41 -26.71
CA LEU A 50 17.32 1.02 -25.34
C LEU A 50 16.39 1.63 -24.30
N SER A 51 16.02 2.90 -24.47
CA SER A 51 15.10 3.59 -23.56
C SER A 51 13.72 2.95 -23.60
N ASP A 52 13.20 2.66 -24.80
CA ASP A 52 11.90 2.04 -25.01
C ASP A 52 11.86 0.64 -24.36
N ALA A 53 12.89 -0.17 -24.61
CA ALA A 53 13.01 -1.51 -24.01
C ALA A 53 13.14 -1.48 -22.47
N LEU A 54 13.87 -0.51 -21.90
CA LEU A 54 13.94 -0.37 -20.44
C LEU A 54 12.61 0.11 -19.84
N HIS A 55 11.86 0.94 -20.56
CA HIS A 55 10.53 1.38 -20.13
C HIS A 55 9.54 0.22 -20.14
N GLU A 56 9.58 -0.65 -21.15
CA GLU A 56 8.77 -1.89 -21.19
C GLU A 56 9.11 -2.82 -20.02
N LEU A 57 10.40 -3.10 -19.79
CA LEU A 57 10.85 -3.91 -18.65
C LEU A 57 10.41 -3.33 -17.30
N ARG A 58 10.42 -1.99 -17.19
CA ARG A 58 9.95 -1.31 -15.97
C ARG A 58 8.45 -1.46 -15.79
N ALA A 59 7.66 -1.32 -16.86
CA ALA A 59 6.21 -1.50 -16.80
C ALA A 59 5.84 -2.94 -16.42
N ASP A 60 6.56 -3.94 -16.93
CA ASP A 60 6.38 -5.35 -16.58
C ASP A 60 6.70 -5.60 -15.09
N TYR A 61 7.80 -5.03 -14.59
CA TYR A 61 8.15 -5.09 -13.18
C TYR A 61 7.09 -4.43 -12.29
N ASP A 62 6.66 -3.21 -12.63
CA ASP A 62 5.64 -2.48 -11.87
C ASP A 62 4.32 -3.27 -11.85
N ALA A 63 3.92 -3.90 -12.96
CA ALA A 63 2.75 -4.76 -13.04
C ALA A 63 2.88 -6.04 -12.19
N GLN A 64 4.09 -6.62 -12.11
CA GLN A 64 4.35 -7.77 -11.26
C GLN A 64 4.27 -7.41 -9.78
N VAL A 65 4.89 -6.30 -9.36
CA VAL A 65 4.80 -5.81 -7.97
C VAL A 65 3.36 -5.52 -7.58
N LEU A 66 2.58 -4.89 -8.45
CA LEU A 66 1.17 -4.62 -8.20
C LEU A 66 0.37 -5.90 -8.00
N ARG A 67 0.68 -6.96 -8.77
CA ARG A 67 0.04 -8.27 -8.58
C ARG A 67 0.37 -8.88 -7.23
N ILE A 68 1.64 -8.88 -6.84
CA ILE A 68 2.09 -9.40 -5.54
C ILE A 68 1.39 -8.65 -4.39
N GLN A 69 1.26 -7.34 -4.50
CA GLN A 69 0.55 -6.52 -3.52
C GLN A 69 -0.93 -6.90 -3.44
N LYS A 70 -1.60 -7.05 -4.59
CA LYS A 70 -3.00 -7.46 -4.63
C LYS A 70 -3.22 -8.85 -4.02
N GLU A 71 -2.34 -9.80 -4.32
CA GLU A 71 -2.39 -11.15 -3.74
C GLU A 71 -2.15 -11.14 -2.23
N LEU A 72 -1.25 -10.28 -1.74
CA LEU A 72 -1.05 -10.06 -0.31
C LEU A 72 -2.31 -9.48 0.35
N ASP A 73 -2.90 -8.42 -0.23
CA ASP A 73 -4.11 -7.78 0.29
C ASP A 73 -5.28 -8.77 0.36
N GLU A 74 -5.51 -9.54 -0.72
CA GLU A 74 -6.55 -10.59 -0.77
C GLU A 74 -6.31 -11.68 0.30
N SER A 75 -5.05 -12.07 0.51
CA SER A 75 -4.68 -13.10 1.50
C SER A 75 -4.83 -12.60 2.94
N LEU A 76 -4.49 -11.34 3.21
CA LEU A 76 -4.68 -10.72 4.51
C LEU A 76 -6.17 -10.53 4.82
N GLU A 77 -6.95 -10.05 3.87
CA GLU A 77 -8.40 -9.89 4.02
C GLU A 77 -9.07 -11.23 4.34
N ALA A 78 -8.73 -12.29 3.60
CA ALA A 78 -9.24 -13.64 3.87
C ALA A 78 -8.86 -14.13 5.27
N LEU A 79 -7.61 -13.89 5.69
CA LEU A 79 -7.11 -14.27 7.01
C LEU A 79 -7.86 -13.54 8.14
N TYR A 80 -8.09 -12.22 8.00
CA TYR A 80 -8.86 -11.44 8.98
C TYR A 80 -10.35 -11.79 8.99
N ALA A 81 -10.94 -12.08 7.84
CA ALA A 81 -12.32 -12.54 7.72
C ALA A 81 -12.52 -13.90 8.40
N GLU A 82 -11.57 -14.84 8.25
CA GLU A 82 -11.61 -16.14 8.94
C GLU A 82 -11.46 -16.00 10.46
N ALA A 83 -10.68 -15.03 10.93
CA ALA A 83 -10.59 -14.71 12.35
C ALA A 83 -11.91 -14.13 12.92
N GLN A 84 -12.77 -13.57 12.07
CA GLN A 84 -14.11 -13.09 12.39
C GLN A 84 -15.17 -14.12 11.97
N GLU A 85 -15.30 -15.25 12.67
CA GLU A 85 -16.51 -16.07 12.51
C GLU A 85 -17.75 -15.37 13.15
N PRO A 86 -18.95 -15.52 12.56
CA PRO A 86 -20.01 -14.52 12.64
C PRO A 86 -20.96 -14.71 13.83
N GLU A 87 -21.25 -13.62 14.56
CA GLU A 87 -22.55 -13.48 15.24
C GLU A 87 -23.51 -12.69 14.33
N GLU A 88 -24.31 -13.44 13.55
CA GLU A 88 -25.61 -13.14 12.91
C GLU A 88 -25.89 -11.86 12.07
N PRO A 89 -26.82 -11.94 11.09
CA PRO A 89 -27.13 -10.86 10.16
C PRO A 89 -28.21 -9.91 10.74
N GLY A 90 -27.85 -8.65 10.95
CA GLY A 90 -28.78 -7.51 10.87
C GLY A 90 -28.34 -6.67 9.67
N GLY A 91 -29.11 -6.56 8.57
CA GLY A 91 -30.34 -5.76 8.55
C GLY A 91 -29.95 -4.32 8.92
N GLU A 92 -29.82 -3.35 8.01
CA GLU A 92 -30.67 -3.02 6.87
C GLU A 92 -29.84 -2.23 5.84
N GLU A 93 -29.99 -2.54 4.55
CA GLU A 93 -30.01 -1.48 3.55
C GLU A 93 -31.30 -0.67 3.76
N PRO A 94 -31.21 0.66 3.76
CA PRO A 94 -32.12 1.46 2.97
C PRO A 94 -31.26 2.23 1.96
N GLY A 95 -31.45 2.02 0.67
CA GLY A 95 -32.62 2.58 0.01
C GLY A 95 -32.25 4.00 -0.39
N GLY A 96 -31.96 4.18 -1.68
CA GLY A 96 -31.32 5.37 -2.21
C GLY A 96 -32.13 6.66 -2.08
N GLU A 97 -31.45 7.76 -2.33
CA GLU A 97 -31.94 8.92 -3.09
C GLU A 97 -30.72 9.82 -3.33
N GLU A 98 -30.38 10.07 -4.61
CA GLU A 98 -29.67 11.30 -4.94
C GLU A 98 -30.56 12.48 -4.54
N PRO A 99 -29.97 13.53 -3.95
CA PRO A 99 -30.27 14.85 -4.48
C PRO A 99 -28.99 15.63 -4.71
N GLY A 100 -28.86 16.18 -5.93
CA GLY A 100 -27.84 17.18 -6.23
C GLY A 100 -27.92 18.37 -5.27
N GLY A 101 -26.77 18.96 -4.98
CA GLY A 101 -26.68 20.17 -4.18
C GLY A 101 -25.24 20.54 -3.86
N GLU A 102 -24.67 21.36 -4.75
CA GLU A 102 -23.76 22.49 -4.45
C GLU A 102 -22.45 22.20 -3.70
N GLU A 103 -21.32 22.44 -4.38
CA GLU A 103 -20.01 22.65 -3.76
C GLU A 103 -20.09 23.74 -2.68
N PRO A 104 -19.52 23.51 -1.49
CA PRO A 104 -18.94 24.57 -0.70
C PRO A 104 -17.44 24.32 -0.57
N GLY A 105 -16.64 25.24 -1.13
CA GLY A 105 -15.25 25.36 -0.71
C GLY A 105 -15.21 25.59 0.81
N GLY A 106 -14.72 24.60 1.54
CA GLY A 106 -14.59 24.62 2.99
C GLY A 106 -13.30 23.92 3.37
N GLU A 107 -12.41 24.68 3.98
CA GLU A 107 -11.16 24.34 4.68
C GLU A 107 -10.72 22.88 4.61
N GLU A 108 -9.59 22.62 3.92
CA GLU A 108 -8.85 21.35 4.02
C GLU A 108 -8.74 20.96 5.50
N PRO A 109 -9.11 19.72 5.87
CA PRO A 109 -8.96 19.28 7.24
C PRO A 109 -7.48 19.39 7.61
N ASP A 110 -7.18 20.11 8.70
CA ASP A 110 -5.83 20.50 9.12
C ASP A 110 -5.07 19.27 9.65
N ALA A 111 -4.67 18.40 8.73
CA ALA A 111 -3.79 17.28 9.02
C ALA A 111 -2.35 17.82 9.15
N PRO A 112 -1.57 17.32 10.11
CA PRO A 112 -0.20 17.77 10.33
C PRO A 112 0.80 17.29 9.26
N TYR A 113 0.30 16.60 8.22
CA TYR A 113 1.02 16.10 7.06
C TYR A 113 0.31 16.54 5.78
N GLU A 114 1.05 16.60 4.67
CA GLU A 114 0.50 17.01 3.38
C GLU A 114 -0.52 15.98 2.85
N VAL A 115 -1.74 16.46 2.61
CA VAL A 115 -2.85 15.69 2.06
C VAL A 115 -2.98 16.03 0.58
N ASP A 116 -2.51 15.13 -0.29
CA ASP A 116 -2.60 15.25 -1.74
C ASP A 116 -3.35 14.04 -2.32
N GLU A 117 -4.63 14.25 -2.62
CA GLU A 117 -5.51 13.25 -3.21
C GLU A 117 -5.21 12.93 -4.68
N SER A 118 -4.21 13.57 -5.30
CA SER A 118 -3.71 13.17 -6.62
C SER A 118 -2.65 12.07 -6.55
N LEU A 119 -2.06 11.85 -5.36
CA LEU A 119 -1.02 10.85 -5.16
C LEU A 119 -1.59 9.42 -5.19
N PRO A 120 -0.80 8.44 -5.66
CA PRO A 120 -1.16 7.03 -5.52
C PRO A 120 -1.15 6.62 -4.03
N MET A 121 -1.97 5.63 -3.68
CA MET A 121 -2.22 5.23 -2.28
C MET A 121 -0.95 4.90 -1.49
N ARG A 122 0.05 4.32 -2.16
CA ARG A 122 1.37 4.05 -1.58
C ARG A 122 2.08 5.32 -1.11
N ASP A 123 2.05 6.38 -1.92
CA ASP A 123 2.76 7.62 -1.60
C ASP A 123 2.04 8.40 -0.50
N ARG A 124 0.69 8.36 -0.49
CA ARG A 124 -0.13 8.82 0.63
C ARG A 124 0.25 8.10 1.93
N TYR A 125 0.31 6.77 1.89
CA TYR A 125 0.72 5.95 3.03
C TYR A 125 2.13 6.29 3.52
N ILE A 126 3.09 6.50 2.62
CA ILE A 126 4.46 6.89 3.00
C ILE A 126 4.48 8.25 3.70
N ALA A 127 3.72 9.23 3.21
CA ALA A 127 3.64 10.56 3.81
C ALA A 127 3.13 10.49 5.26
N VAL A 128 1.98 9.85 5.47
CA VAL A 128 1.36 9.71 6.79
C VAL A 128 2.23 8.85 7.71
N LYS A 129 2.75 7.71 7.22
CA LYS A 129 3.65 6.85 8.00
C LYS A 129 4.89 7.59 8.48
N ASN A 130 5.55 8.36 7.60
CA ASN A 130 6.76 9.09 7.96
C ASN A 130 6.48 10.16 9.03
N TYR A 131 5.31 10.78 9.01
CA TYR A 131 4.87 11.68 10.07
C TYR A 131 4.78 10.97 11.42
N TYR A 132 4.00 9.88 11.52
CA TYR A 132 3.82 9.17 12.79
C TYR A 132 5.09 8.49 13.30
N LEU A 133 5.97 8.00 12.41
CA LEU A 133 7.27 7.46 12.80
C LEU A 133 8.29 8.53 13.21
N SER A 134 8.02 9.81 12.96
CA SER A 134 8.86 10.91 13.46
C SER A 134 8.61 11.22 14.93
N ILE A 135 7.48 10.75 15.48
CA ILE A 135 7.11 10.90 16.89
C ILE A 135 7.96 9.93 17.72
N PRO A 136 8.73 10.40 18.72
CA PRO A 136 9.66 9.54 19.45
C PRO A 136 9.02 8.41 20.26
N ASP A 137 7.79 8.61 20.75
CA ASP A 137 7.05 7.62 21.52
C ASP A 137 6.00 6.93 20.64
N ALA A 138 6.14 5.62 20.48
CA ALA A 138 5.24 4.80 19.67
C ALA A 138 3.83 4.69 20.29
N ALA A 139 3.71 4.83 21.62
CA ALA A 139 2.42 4.87 22.29
C ALA A 139 1.67 6.17 21.98
N GLU A 140 2.37 7.31 22.08
CA GLU A 140 1.87 8.63 21.71
C GLU A 140 1.48 8.69 20.22
N ALA A 141 2.32 8.14 19.34
CA ALA A 141 2.04 8.08 17.91
C ALA A 141 0.76 7.29 17.58
N LEU A 142 0.52 6.17 18.29
CA LEU A 142 -0.68 5.35 18.08
C LEU A 142 -1.95 6.07 18.54
N GLU A 143 -1.90 6.75 19.70
CA GLU A 143 -3.06 7.53 20.18
C GLU A 143 -3.37 8.67 19.21
N LEU A 144 -2.36 9.40 18.73
CA LEU A 144 -2.54 10.47 17.75
C LEU A 144 -3.06 9.96 16.40
N LEU A 145 -2.70 8.74 15.98
CA LEU A 145 -3.25 8.14 14.78
C LEU A 145 -4.72 7.78 14.96
N ARG A 146 -5.10 7.26 16.13
CA ARG A 146 -6.48 6.86 16.45
C ARG A 146 -7.46 8.02 16.51
N ASP A 147 -6.97 9.19 16.90
CA ASP A 147 -7.74 10.43 16.94
C ASP A 147 -7.72 11.18 15.59
N ASP A 148 -7.00 10.68 14.58
CA ASP A 148 -6.88 11.31 13.26
C ASP A 148 -7.85 10.69 12.24
N ASP A 149 -9.06 11.25 12.20
CA ASP A 149 -10.08 10.90 11.21
C ASP A 149 -9.65 11.22 9.76
N VAL A 150 -8.74 12.19 9.57
CA VAL A 150 -8.20 12.54 8.25
C VAL A 150 -7.29 11.44 7.74
N ALA A 151 -6.41 10.89 8.57
CA ALA A 151 -5.56 9.75 8.22
C ALA A 151 -6.42 8.56 7.81
N LYS A 152 -7.54 8.35 8.51
CA LYS A 152 -8.46 7.24 8.28
C LYS A 152 -9.16 7.36 6.94
N GLU A 153 -9.68 8.54 6.60
CA GLU A 153 -10.30 8.79 5.30
C GLU A 153 -9.27 8.80 4.16
N TYR A 154 -8.13 9.45 4.38
CA TYR A 154 -7.08 9.64 3.37
C TYR A 154 -6.34 8.34 3.01
N LEU A 155 -6.20 7.41 3.98
CA LEU A 155 -5.52 6.13 3.79
C LEU A 155 -6.48 4.95 3.57
N GLY A 156 -7.76 5.06 3.93
CA GLY A 156 -8.72 3.96 3.81
C GLY A 156 -8.19 2.67 4.44
N THR A 157 -8.07 1.60 3.65
CA THR A 157 -7.56 0.30 4.13
C THR A 157 -6.10 0.35 4.61
N TYR A 158 -5.29 1.26 4.06
CA TYR A 158 -3.88 1.43 4.46
C TYR A 158 -3.72 2.03 5.86
N TYR A 159 -4.78 2.63 6.42
CA TYR A 159 -4.80 3.10 7.79
C TYR A 159 -4.53 1.94 8.77
N ASN A 160 -5.16 0.79 8.56
CA ASN A 160 -5.02 -0.37 9.43
C ASN A 160 -3.60 -0.92 9.44
N TYR A 161 -2.89 -0.85 8.31
CA TYR A 161 -1.49 -1.26 8.22
C TYR A 161 -0.58 -0.33 9.05
N LEU A 162 -0.85 0.97 9.03
CA LEU A 162 -0.12 1.94 9.84
C LEU A 162 -0.41 1.74 11.34
N GLU A 163 -1.67 1.52 11.69
CA GLU A 163 -2.07 1.26 13.08
C GLU A 163 -1.39 0.01 13.63
N GLN A 164 -1.41 -1.10 12.88
CA GLN A 164 -0.74 -2.34 13.27
C GLN A 164 0.77 -2.17 13.42
N LEU A 165 1.41 -1.43 12.51
CA LEU A 165 2.84 -1.13 12.61
C LEU A 165 3.19 -0.43 13.93
N LEU A 166 2.41 0.59 14.31
CA LEU A 166 2.64 1.32 15.56
C LEU A 166 2.38 0.45 16.80
N ILE A 167 1.35 -0.41 16.77
CA ILE A 167 1.10 -1.40 17.82
C ILE A 167 2.29 -2.35 18.01
N MET A 168 2.93 -2.78 16.92
CA MET A 168 4.10 -3.67 16.97
C MET A 168 5.39 -2.99 17.48
N MET A 169 5.43 -1.66 17.50
CA MET A 169 6.60 -0.88 17.92
C MET A 169 6.57 -0.45 19.39
N GLN A 170 5.46 -0.69 20.10
CA GLN A 170 5.33 -0.50 21.56
C GLN A 170 6.03 -1.59 22.35
#